data_AF-A0A8H3KQ29-F1
#
_entry.id   AF-A0A8H3KQ29-F1
#
_cell.length_a   1.000
_cell.length_b   1.000
_cell.length_c   1.000
_cell.angle_alpha   90.00
_cell.angle_beta   90.00
_cell.angle_gamma   90.00
#
_symmetry.space_group_name_H-M   'P 1'
#
loop_
_entity.id
_entity.type
_entity.pdbx_description
1 polymer ?
#
loop_
_entity_poly.entity_id
_entity_poly.type
_entity_poly.pdbx_seq_one_letter_code
_entity_poly.pdbx_strand_id
1 'polypeptide(L)'
;MSDSLNYLDDVFILNIDDINDENDETSRKTSSLWTYVDCKNPAHPGVPVCKRCNFVFSVKSSNTALERHLLNKHNITIPKVRKQTTLKFKCTDPWPEKEKLERDHTVIIWIISNQQPFSIVINEFDSHRKNVIYDLQKIPGKVSFTADIWTSTLSSEAYLGLTIHYIDQNWVLQHFLLDITSFKTHHTGINMATEITKVLHEFKLVGKAMAITTDNESAMLVCGQKLAEEFEREMDDFSFNHYRCSAHILNLAVKQGMEIIDKEILDVRKLMAKIKNSVLLCDDLRELCIMEKLEYLRPEIDVETRWNSTYYMLCKLQQMETALKMLAIKHEGVRNLMPNAEA
;
A
#
# COMPACT_ATOMS: atom_id res chain seq x y z
N MET A 1 -32.52 -27.82 19.86
CA MET A 1 -31.14 -28.08 20.32
C MET A 1 -30.36 -26.80 20.03
N SER A 2 -30.63 -25.63 20.63
CA SER A 2 -30.72 -25.28 22.06
C SER A 2 -29.52 -25.75 22.87
N ASP A 3 -28.59 -24.81 23.06
CA ASP A 3 -27.72 -24.58 24.24
C ASP A 3 -26.23 -24.49 23.91
N SER A 4 -25.75 -23.29 23.52
CA SER A 4 -24.35 -22.87 23.69
C SER A 4 -24.10 -21.37 23.41
N LEU A 5 -24.96 -20.45 23.89
CA LEU A 5 -24.78 -19.00 23.65
C LEU A 5 -24.73 -18.11 24.90
N ASN A 6 -24.69 -18.67 26.11
CA ASN A 6 -24.70 -17.88 27.37
C ASN A 6 -23.37 -17.92 28.14
N TYR A 7 -22.23 -17.59 27.53
CA TYR A 7 -20.96 -17.59 28.29
C TYR A 7 -20.01 -16.42 28.05
N LEU A 8 -20.51 -15.24 27.65
CA LEU A 8 -19.64 -14.06 27.45
C LEU A 8 -20.11 -12.77 28.13
N ASP A 9 -21.07 -12.82 29.06
CA ASP A 9 -21.62 -11.60 29.70
C ASP A 9 -20.92 -11.15 30.99
N ASP A 10 -19.84 -11.79 31.44
CA ASP A 10 -19.16 -11.42 32.70
C ASP A 10 -17.66 -11.18 32.52
N VAL A 11 -17.27 -9.99 32.01
CA VAL A 11 -15.92 -9.45 32.25
C VAL A 11 -15.97 -7.94 32.52
N PHE A 12 -15.98 -7.61 33.82
CA PHE A 12 -15.40 -6.43 34.47
C PHE A 12 -15.60 -5.04 33.83
N ILE A 13 -16.64 -4.33 34.29
CA ILE A 13 -16.65 -2.86 34.35
C ILE A 13 -15.76 -2.44 35.54
N LEU A 14 -14.61 -1.83 35.26
CA LEU A 14 -13.89 -1.03 36.26
C LEU A 14 -14.20 0.44 36.02
N ASN A 15 -15.10 0.97 36.85
CA ASN A 15 -15.24 2.40 37.11
C ASN A 15 -13.94 2.93 37.73
N ILE A 16 -13.38 3.99 37.15
CA ILE A 16 -12.40 4.85 37.83
C ILE A 16 -12.92 6.27 37.68
N ASP A 17 -13.68 6.69 38.69
CA ASP A 17 -13.98 8.09 38.96
C ASP A 17 -12.75 8.77 39.57
N ASP A 18 -12.60 10.05 39.21
CA ASP A 18 -12.04 11.17 39.98
C ASP A 18 -10.70 11.04 40.70
N ILE A 19 -9.65 11.64 40.10
CA ILE A 19 -8.63 12.37 40.86
C ILE A 19 -8.37 13.71 40.14
N ASN A 20 -8.89 14.79 40.73
CA ASN A 20 -8.50 16.17 40.46
C ASN A 20 -7.05 16.40 40.91
N ASP A 21 -6.27 17.13 40.11
CA ASP A 21 -5.22 17.99 40.64
C ASP A 21 -4.92 19.13 39.65
N GLU A 22 -5.26 20.35 40.07
CA GLU A 22 -4.92 21.61 39.43
C GLU A 22 -3.47 22.02 39.75
N ASN A 23 -2.92 22.85 38.86
CA ASN A 23 -1.71 23.70 39.01
C ASN A 23 -0.33 23.02 38.92
N ASP A 24 0.43 23.33 37.85
CA ASP A 24 1.66 24.15 37.95
C ASP A 24 2.25 24.35 36.54
N GLU A 25 2.21 25.59 36.06
CA GLU A 25 2.86 26.05 34.83
C GLU A 25 4.35 26.32 35.10
N THR A 26 5.21 26.01 34.11
CA THR A 26 6.65 26.36 34.03
C THR A 26 7.69 25.41 34.65
N SER A 27 7.84 24.20 34.09
CA SER A 27 9.20 23.63 33.88
C SER A 27 9.21 22.58 32.76
N ARG A 28 10.17 22.68 31.83
CA ARG A 28 10.48 21.57 30.91
C ARG A 28 10.96 20.40 31.78
N LYS A 29 10.08 19.42 32.04
CA LYS A 29 10.37 18.22 32.84
C LYS A 29 11.41 17.37 32.11
N THR A 30 12.69 17.65 32.34
CA THR A 30 13.78 16.79 31.91
C THR A 30 13.73 15.49 32.72
N SER A 31 13.92 14.35 32.05
CA SER A 31 14.01 13.03 32.70
C SER A 31 14.84 13.08 34.00
N SER A 32 14.38 12.39 35.05
CA SER A 32 15.07 12.25 36.35
C SER A 32 16.47 11.62 36.23
N LEU A 33 16.82 11.11 35.05
CA LEU A 33 18.17 10.73 34.64
C LEU A 33 19.18 11.87 34.80
N TRP A 34 18.82 13.09 34.40
CA TRP A 34 19.74 14.23 34.35
C TRP A 34 20.13 14.78 35.73
N THR A 35 19.49 14.31 36.81
CA THR A 35 19.94 14.61 38.17
C THR A 35 21.32 14.01 38.44
N TYR A 36 21.63 12.85 37.84
CA TYR A 36 22.84 12.07 38.10
C TYR A 36 23.98 12.31 37.09
N VAL A 37 23.72 13.09 36.04
CA VAL A 37 24.65 13.34 34.94
C VAL A 37 24.87 14.85 34.82
N ASP A 38 26.11 15.29 34.70
CA ASP A 38 26.48 16.69 34.50
C ASP A 38 27.06 16.90 33.10
N CYS A 39 26.48 17.82 32.33
CA CYS A 39 26.97 18.20 31.01
C CYS A 39 27.71 19.54 31.01
N LYS A 40 27.83 20.19 32.18
CA LYS A 40 28.47 21.50 32.37
C LYS A 40 29.79 21.39 33.14
N ASN A 41 30.36 20.20 33.24
CA ASN A 41 31.62 19.98 33.94
C ASN A 41 32.75 20.82 33.29
N PRO A 42 33.47 21.67 34.05
CA PRO A 42 34.52 22.54 33.52
C PRO A 42 35.64 21.81 32.78
N ALA A 43 35.92 20.56 33.15
CA ALA A 43 36.95 19.74 32.50
C ALA A 43 36.52 19.20 31.13
N HIS A 44 35.21 19.00 30.91
CA HIS A 44 34.65 18.44 29.68
C HIS A 44 33.30 19.10 29.31
N PRO A 45 33.32 20.33 28.78
CA PRO A 45 32.11 21.09 28.48
C PRO A 45 31.30 20.43 27.35
N GLY A 46 29.99 20.23 27.58
CA GLY A 46 29.07 19.67 26.57
C GLY A 46 29.10 18.14 26.47
N VAL A 47 29.90 17.47 27.30
CA VAL A 47 29.99 16.00 27.36
C VAL A 47 29.27 15.52 28.62
N PRO A 48 28.38 14.50 28.55
CA PRO A 48 27.75 13.98 29.74
C PRO A 48 28.79 13.29 30.64
N VAL A 49 28.83 13.65 31.92
CA VAL A 49 29.73 13.05 32.92
C VAL A 49 28.91 12.53 34.10
N CYS A 50 29.16 11.29 34.53
CA CYS A 50 28.51 10.74 35.72
C CYS A 50 29.00 11.47 36.99
N LYS A 51 28.09 12.07 37.76
CA LYS A 51 28.44 12.80 38.99
C LYS A 51 28.99 11.91 40.12
N ARG A 52 28.80 10.58 40.04
CA ARG A 52 29.23 9.64 41.11
C ARG A 52 30.60 9.03 40.89
N CYS A 53 31.03 8.84 39.65
CA CYS A 53 32.30 8.20 39.33
C CYS A 53 33.17 8.97 38.35
N ASN A 54 32.75 10.18 37.94
CA ASN A 54 33.39 11.00 36.91
C ASN A 54 33.63 10.28 35.58
N PHE A 55 32.87 9.21 35.31
CA PHE A 55 32.95 8.53 34.03
C PHE A 55 32.41 9.46 32.92
N VAL A 56 33.26 9.72 31.93
CA VAL A 56 32.96 10.60 30.80
C VAL A 56 32.31 9.77 29.69
N PHE A 57 31.10 10.14 29.30
CA PHE A 57 30.38 9.48 28.21
C PHE A 57 30.75 10.09 26.85
N SER A 58 30.31 9.45 25.78
CA SER A 58 30.40 10.06 24.44
C SER A 58 29.35 11.17 24.30
N VAL A 59 29.66 12.21 23.51
CA VAL A 59 28.74 13.32 23.21
C VAL A 59 27.40 12.84 22.62
N LYS A 60 27.39 11.70 21.93
CA LYS A 60 26.19 11.09 21.32
C LYS A 60 25.58 9.95 22.14
N SER A 61 25.97 9.77 23.40
CA SER A 61 25.44 8.68 24.23
C SER A 61 23.93 8.84 24.46
N SER A 62 23.17 7.79 24.17
CA SER A 62 21.72 7.78 24.39
C SER A 62 21.37 7.69 25.88
N ASN A 63 20.15 8.10 26.24
CA ASN A 63 19.63 8.00 27.61
C ASN A 63 19.69 6.55 28.15
N THR A 64 19.43 5.55 27.30
CA THR A 64 19.55 4.14 27.65
C THR A 64 20.97 3.74 28.03
N ALA A 65 21.99 4.33 27.38
CA ALA A 65 23.39 4.05 27.71
C ALA A 65 23.77 4.63 29.08
N LEU A 66 23.28 5.82 29.40
CA LEU A 66 23.45 6.48 30.69
C LEU A 66 22.73 5.69 31.80
N GLU A 67 21.47 5.31 31.58
CA GLU A 67 20.67 4.48 32.51
C GLU A 67 21.36 3.15 32.81
N ARG A 68 21.87 2.47 31.78
CA ARG A 68 22.58 1.20 31.92
C ARG A 68 23.88 1.34 32.72
N HIS A 69 24.61 2.45 32.57
CA HIS A 69 25.79 2.71 33.39
C HIS A 69 25.39 2.91 34.86
N LEU A 70 24.36 3.72 35.13
CA LEU A 70 23.89 3.98 36.49
C LEU A 70 23.38 2.70 37.18
N LEU A 71 22.72 1.81 36.44
CA LEU A 71 22.31 0.50 36.95
C LEU A 71 23.51 -0.40 37.23
N ASN A 72 24.40 -0.59 36.26
CA ASN A 72 25.47 -1.59 36.38
C ASN A 72 26.61 -1.17 37.32
N LYS A 73 26.90 0.13 37.45
CA LYS A 73 28.00 0.64 38.27
C LYS A 73 27.57 1.25 39.60
N HIS A 74 26.32 1.69 39.71
CA HIS A 74 25.82 2.39 40.90
C HIS A 74 24.53 1.80 41.47
N ASN A 75 24.01 0.72 40.87
CA ASN A 75 22.76 0.06 41.24
C ASN A 75 21.56 1.02 41.33
N ILE A 76 21.56 2.08 40.52
CA ILE A 76 20.48 3.06 40.46
C ILE A 76 19.53 2.67 39.34
N THR A 77 18.26 2.44 39.68
CA THR A 77 17.19 2.21 38.71
C THR A 77 16.37 3.49 38.57
N ILE A 78 16.24 4.01 37.35
CA ILE A 78 15.42 5.20 37.07
C ILE A 78 14.00 4.75 36.68
N PRO A 79 12.96 5.14 37.43
CA PRO A 79 11.60 4.73 37.14
C PRO A 79 11.12 5.34 35.82
N LYS A 80 10.70 4.48 34.88
CA LYS A 80 10.13 4.92 33.60
C LYS A 80 8.67 5.31 33.82
N VAL A 81 8.43 6.59 34.02
CA VAL A 81 7.06 7.12 34.02
C VAL A 81 6.57 7.17 32.57
N ARG A 82 5.89 6.11 32.12
CA ARG A 82 5.10 6.16 30.88
C ARG A 82 3.84 6.96 31.15
N LYS A 83 3.93 8.28 31.11
CA LYS A 83 2.74 9.11 30.87
C LYS A 83 2.46 9.06 29.38
N GLN A 84 1.59 8.14 28.97
CA GLN A 84 0.94 8.27 27.67
C GLN A 84 0.12 9.56 27.75
N THR A 85 0.45 10.54 26.93
CA THR A 85 -0.43 11.68 26.72
C THR A 85 -1.72 11.13 26.10
N THR A 86 -2.76 10.95 26.91
CA THR A 86 -4.12 10.82 26.38
C THR A 86 -4.47 12.17 25.79
N LEU A 87 -4.21 12.30 24.49
CA LEU A 87 -4.73 13.43 23.72
C LEU A 87 -6.25 13.34 23.81
N LYS A 88 -6.89 14.35 24.41
CA LYS A 88 -8.35 14.47 24.49
C LYS A 88 -8.92 14.80 23.11
N PHE A 89 -8.69 13.94 22.12
CA PHE A 89 -9.47 13.97 20.90
C PHE A 89 -10.83 13.35 21.22
N LYS A 90 -11.90 14.13 21.06
CA LYS A 90 -13.18 13.49 20.76
C LYS A 90 -13.00 12.84 19.39
N CYS A 91 -12.81 11.52 19.37
CA CYS A 91 -12.93 10.76 18.14
C CYS A 91 -14.41 10.81 17.76
N THR A 92 -14.80 11.81 16.98
CA THR A 92 -16.07 11.77 16.25
C THR A 92 -15.84 10.81 15.08
N ASP A 93 -16.34 9.60 15.25
CA ASP A 93 -16.36 8.62 14.18
C ASP A 93 -17.17 9.21 13.02
N PRO A 94 -16.61 9.29 11.80
CA PRO A 94 -17.32 9.86 10.67
C PRO A 94 -18.53 9.03 10.23
N TRP A 95 -18.70 7.81 10.77
CA TRP A 95 -19.73 6.86 10.35
C TRP A 95 -20.88 6.72 11.35
N PRO A 96 -22.11 6.45 10.88
CA PRO A 96 -23.23 6.08 11.74
C PRO A 96 -22.93 4.83 12.58
N GLU A 97 -23.53 4.77 13.78
CA GLU A 97 -23.26 3.73 14.79
C GLU A 97 -23.44 2.29 14.28
N LYS A 98 -24.41 2.07 13.39
CA LYS A 98 -24.64 0.76 12.76
C LYS A 98 -23.47 0.34 11.86
N GLU A 99 -22.97 1.26 11.04
CA GLU A 99 -21.87 0.99 10.11
C GLU A 99 -20.57 0.76 10.88
N LYS A 100 -20.37 1.49 11.97
CA LYS A 100 -19.26 1.25 12.90
C LYS A 100 -19.30 -0.17 13.47
N LEU A 101 -20.46 -0.62 13.95
CA LEU A 101 -20.63 -1.95 14.53
C LEU A 101 -20.31 -3.06 13.50
N GLU A 102 -20.77 -2.92 12.26
CA GLU A 102 -20.48 -3.85 11.17
C GLU A 102 -18.97 -3.89 10.84
N ARG A 103 -18.30 -2.74 10.85
CA ARG A 103 -16.86 -2.64 10.60
C ARG A 103 -16.04 -3.21 11.74
N ASP A 104 -16.37 -2.87 12.98
CA ASP A 104 -15.70 -3.40 14.18
C ASP A 104 -15.85 -4.92 14.22
N HIS A 105 -17.04 -5.45 13.94
CA HIS A 105 -17.28 -6.89 13.84
C HIS A 105 -16.44 -7.54 12.74
N THR A 106 -16.33 -6.92 11.57
CA THR A 106 -15.50 -7.41 10.46
C THR A 106 -14.01 -7.41 10.80
N VAL A 107 -13.52 -6.36 11.48
CA VAL A 107 -12.13 -6.26 11.94
C VAL A 107 -11.83 -7.31 13.00
N ILE A 108 -12.75 -7.53 13.95
CA ILE A 108 -12.64 -8.57 14.96
C ILE A 108 -12.59 -9.95 14.30
N ILE A 109 -13.49 -10.23 13.36
CA ILE A 109 -13.45 -11.48 12.57
C ILE A 109 -12.10 -11.60 11.87
N TRP A 110 -11.61 -10.57 11.19
CA TRP A 110 -10.34 -10.61 10.48
C TRP A 110 -9.14 -10.88 11.41
N ILE A 111 -9.11 -10.27 12.59
CA ILE A 111 -8.09 -10.50 13.62
C ILE A 111 -8.16 -11.94 14.14
N ILE A 112 -9.37 -12.45 14.39
CA ILE A 112 -9.60 -13.82 14.88
C ILE A 112 -9.24 -14.85 13.79
N SER A 113 -9.62 -14.60 12.54
CA SER A 113 -9.25 -15.42 11.38
C SER A 113 -7.73 -15.51 11.20
N ASN A 114 -6.99 -14.45 11.54
CA ASN A 114 -5.52 -14.47 11.55
C ASN A 114 -4.89 -15.32 12.67
N GLN A 115 -5.66 -15.77 13.67
CA GLN A 115 -5.20 -16.69 14.72
C GLN A 115 -5.72 -18.13 14.55
N GLN A 116 -6.52 -18.40 13.52
CA GLN A 116 -6.97 -19.76 13.22
C GLN A 116 -5.79 -20.59 12.67
N PRO A 117 -5.68 -21.88 13.02
CA PRO A 117 -4.81 -22.80 12.32
C PRO A 117 -5.01 -22.70 10.80
N PHE A 118 -3.92 -22.68 10.02
CA PHE A 118 -3.99 -22.65 8.55
C PHE A 118 -4.91 -23.73 7.98
N SER A 119 -5.03 -24.87 8.64
CA SER A 119 -5.95 -25.95 8.25
C SER A 119 -7.42 -25.52 8.23
N ILE A 120 -7.86 -24.67 9.17
CA ILE A 120 -9.25 -24.18 9.21
C ILE A 120 -9.49 -23.23 8.02
N VAL A 121 -8.57 -22.29 7.78
CA VAL A 121 -8.65 -21.36 6.66
C VAL A 121 -8.64 -22.10 5.31
N ILE A 122 -7.77 -23.10 5.16
CA ILE A 122 -7.71 -23.95 3.96
C ILE A 122 -9.00 -24.74 3.78
N ASN A 123 -9.52 -25.36 4.84
CA ASN A 123 -10.76 -26.13 4.77
C ASN A 123 -11.97 -25.25 4.40
N GLU A 124 -12.07 -24.05 4.98
CA GLU A 124 -13.10 -23.09 4.62
C GLU A 124 -12.93 -22.63 3.17
N PHE A 125 -11.71 -22.30 2.74
CA PHE A 125 -11.42 -21.95 1.36
C PHE A 125 -11.84 -23.06 0.39
N ASP A 126 -11.47 -24.32 0.65
CA ASP A 126 -11.83 -25.47 -0.17
C ASP A 126 -13.35 -25.70 -0.20
N SER A 127 -14.04 -25.49 0.93
CA SER A 127 -15.50 -25.57 1.01
C SER A 127 -16.16 -24.49 0.14
N HIS A 128 -15.75 -23.23 0.28
CA HIS A 128 -16.26 -22.13 -0.53
C HIS A 128 -15.94 -22.32 -2.01
N ARG A 129 -14.73 -22.80 -2.35
CA ARG A 129 -14.33 -23.10 -3.73
C ARG A 129 -15.24 -24.15 -4.36
N LYS A 130 -15.66 -25.19 -3.63
CA LYS A 130 -16.65 -26.17 -4.11
C LYS A 130 -18.02 -25.54 -4.39
N ASN A 131 -18.47 -24.62 -3.52
CA ASN A 131 -19.73 -23.90 -3.74
C ASN A 131 -19.65 -23.00 -4.99
N VAL A 132 -18.54 -22.29 -5.16
CA VAL A 132 -18.29 -21.49 -6.37
C VAL A 132 -18.31 -22.37 -7.62
N ILE A 133 -17.64 -23.52 -7.61
CA ILE A 133 -17.69 -24.48 -8.74
C ILE A 133 -19.13 -24.88 -9.04
N TYR A 134 -19.93 -25.21 -8.01
CA TYR A 134 -21.34 -25.57 -8.18
C TYR A 134 -22.17 -24.43 -8.80
N ASP A 135 -21.98 -23.20 -8.36
CA ASP A 135 -22.71 -22.04 -8.88
C ASP A 135 -22.28 -21.66 -10.30
N LEU A 136 -21.00 -21.77 -10.64
CA LEU A 136 -20.48 -21.56 -11.99
C LEU A 136 -21.08 -22.55 -13.00
N GLN A 137 -21.42 -23.77 -12.57
CA GLN A 137 -22.12 -24.74 -13.43
C GLN A 137 -23.54 -24.30 -13.78
N LYS A 138 -24.20 -23.48 -12.96
CA LYS A 138 -25.55 -22.95 -13.22
C LYS A 138 -25.59 -21.80 -14.21
N ILE A 139 -24.44 -21.21 -14.55
CA ILE A 139 -24.36 -20.17 -15.57
C ILE A 139 -24.84 -20.76 -16.91
N PRO A 140 -25.93 -20.25 -17.50
CA PRO A 140 -26.50 -20.84 -18.71
C PRO A 140 -25.64 -20.54 -19.95
N GLY A 141 -24.93 -19.42 -19.93
CA GLY A 141 -24.12 -18.92 -21.02
C GLY A 141 -22.65 -19.32 -20.97
N LYS A 142 -21.92 -18.76 -21.93
CA LYS A 142 -20.46 -18.82 -21.98
C LYS A 142 -19.84 -17.79 -21.03
N VAL A 143 -18.58 -18.01 -20.69
CA VAL A 143 -17.80 -17.16 -19.79
C VAL A 143 -16.54 -16.67 -20.50
N SER A 144 -16.06 -15.49 -20.13
CA SER A 144 -14.81 -14.91 -20.60
C SER A 144 -13.88 -14.65 -19.42
N PHE A 145 -12.60 -14.49 -19.72
CA PHE A 145 -11.57 -14.31 -18.70
C PHE A 145 -10.73 -13.07 -18.97
N THR A 146 -10.20 -12.49 -17.91
CA THR A 146 -9.05 -11.58 -17.99
C THR A 146 -7.93 -12.17 -17.16
N ALA A 147 -6.72 -12.22 -17.70
CA ALA A 147 -5.54 -12.67 -16.98
C ALA A 147 -4.47 -11.58 -16.94
N ASP A 148 -3.85 -11.45 -15.77
CA ASP A 148 -2.73 -10.54 -15.54
C ASP A 148 -1.67 -11.27 -14.71
N ILE A 149 -0.41 -11.01 -15.03
CA ILE A 149 0.73 -11.57 -14.30
C ILE A 149 1.60 -10.42 -13.80
N TRP A 150 1.93 -10.45 -12.52
CA TRP A 150 2.81 -9.46 -11.92
C TRP A 150 3.79 -10.11 -10.95
N THR A 151 4.97 -9.50 -10.85
CA THR A 151 5.96 -9.85 -9.85
C THR A 151 5.83 -8.90 -8.66
N SER A 152 5.58 -9.46 -7.48
CA SER A 152 5.59 -8.73 -6.22
C SER A 152 6.98 -8.15 -5.96
N THR A 153 7.08 -6.84 -5.78
CA THR A 153 8.36 -6.16 -5.48
C THR A 153 8.87 -6.45 -4.07
N LEU A 154 8.01 -6.93 -3.16
CA LEU A 154 8.35 -7.23 -1.78
C LEU A 154 8.87 -8.67 -1.61
N SER A 155 8.20 -9.63 -2.25
CA SER A 155 8.56 -11.05 -2.14
C SER A 155 9.40 -11.57 -3.31
N SER A 156 9.50 -10.79 -4.41
CA SER A 156 10.09 -11.23 -5.68
C SER A 156 9.41 -12.48 -6.28
N GLU A 157 8.18 -12.75 -5.85
CA GLU A 157 7.36 -13.84 -6.36
C GLU A 157 6.37 -13.31 -7.38
N ALA A 158 6.09 -14.12 -8.39
CA ALA A 158 5.09 -13.80 -9.38
C ALA A 158 3.75 -14.44 -9.07
N TYR A 159 2.69 -13.75 -9.47
CA TYR A 159 1.32 -14.15 -9.26
C TYR A 159 0.56 -14.00 -10.58
N LEU A 160 -0.19 -15.03 -10.95
CA LEU A 160 -1.09 -15.04 -12.09
C LEU A 160 -2.52 -14.89 -11.56
N GLY A 161 -3.14 -13.76 -11.80
CA GLY A 161 -4.54 -13.53 -11.48
C GLY A 161 -5.42 -13.89 -12.67
N LEU A 162 -6.47 -14.68 -12.43
CA LEU A 162 -7.48 -15.02 -13.42
C LEU A 162 -8.84 -14.52 -12.92
N THR A 163 -9.47 -13.62 -13.65
CA THR A 163 -10.82 -13.10 -13.34
C THR A 163 -11.81 -13.63 -14.35
N ILE A 164 -12.94 -14.15 -13.87
CA ILE A 164 -14.04 -14.62 -14.71
C ILE A 164 -15.05 -13.50 -14.94
N HIS A 165 -15.63 -13.46 -16.13
CA HIS A 165 -16.65 -12.52 -16.57
C HIS A 165 -17.78 -13.29 -17.26
N TYR A 166 -19.03 -13.00 -16.91
CA TYR A 166 -20.20 -13.62 -17.53
C TYR A 166 -21.44 -12.75 -17.40
N ILE A 167 -22.47 -13.04 -18.20
CA ILE A 167 -23.77 -12.37 -18.11
C ILE A 167 -24.73 -13.32 -17.38
N ASP A 168 -25.39 -12.83 -16.34
CA ASP A 168 -26.37 -13.61 -15.58
C ASP A 168 -27.76 -13.63 -16.26
N GLN A 169 -28.72 -14.31 -15.63
CA GLN A 169 -30.09 -14.45 -16.14
C GLN A 169 -30.85 -13.11 -16.21
N ASN A 170 -30.40 -12.10 -15.47
CA ASN A 170 -30.98 -10.75 -15.43
C ASN A 170 -30.28 -9.81 -16.43
N TRP A 171 -29.41 -10.34 -17.31
CA TRP A 171 -28.61 -9.56 -18.25
C TRP A 171 -27.62 -8.60 -17.58
N VAL A 172 -27.18 -8.91 -16.36
CA VAL A 172 -26.17 -8.14 -15.65
C VAL A 172 -24.79 -8.77 -15.84
N LEU A 173 -23.79 -7.94 -16.16
CA LEU A 173 -22.40 -8.37 -16.20
C LEU A 173 -21.91 -8.65 -14.79
N GLN A 174 -21.55 -9.90 -14.55
CA GLN A 174 -20.93 -10.38 -13.32
C GLN A 174 -19.45 -10.65 -13.57
N HIS A 175 -18.62 -10.32 -12.59
CA HIS A 175 -17.21 -10.66 -12.61
C HIS A 175 -16.66 -10.81 -11.20
N PHE A 176 -15.71 -11.71 -11.03
CA PHE A 176 -14.95 -11.85 -9.80
C PHE A 176 -13.62 -12.54 -10.07
N LEU A 177 -12.68 -12.36 -9.14
CA LEU A 177 -11.39 -13.03 -9.17
C LEU A 177 -11.60 -14.54 -8.96
N LEU A 178 -11.37 -15.33 -10.01
CA LEU A 178 -11.56 -16.78 -9.99
C LEU A 178 -10.43 -17.47 -9.22
N ASP A 179 -9.19 -17.08 -9.50
CA ASP A 179 -8.02 -17.60 -8.80
C ASP A 179 -6.82 -16.64 -8.84
N ILE A 180 -5.93 -16.78 -7.87
CA ILE A 180 -4.58 -16.21 -7.89
C ILE A 180 -3.59 -17.34 -7.65
N THR A 181 -2.80 -17.65 -8.68
CA THR A 181 -1.83 -18.74 -8.61
C THR A 181 -0.42 -18.17 -8.39
N SER A 182 0.27 -18.65 -7.36
CA SER A 182 1.70 -18.38 -7.19
C SER A 182 2.48 -19.05 -8.32
N PHE A 183 3.16 -18.24 -9.13
CA PHE A 183 3.82 -18.67 -10.34
C PHE A 183 5.33 -18.85 -10.09
N LYS A 184 5.72 -20.07 -9.73
CA LYS A 184 7.10 -20.41 -9.32
C LYS A 184 8.02 -20.79 -10.49
N THR A 185 7.45 -21.03 -11.66
CA THR A 185 8.17 -21.40 -12.88
C THR A 185 8.57 -20.17 -13.70
N HIS A 186 9.47 -20.34 -14.66
CA HIS A 186 9.79 -19.28 -15.64
C HIS A 186 8.52 -18.76 -16.32
N HIS A 187 8.39 -17.42 -16.43
CA HIS A 187 7.26 -16.69 -17.05
C HIS A 187 7.21 -16.85 -18.58
N THR A 188 7.21 -18.08 -19.06
CA THR A 188 6.97 -18.37 -20.48
C THR A 188 5.46 -18.41 -20.73
N GLY A 189 5.04 -17.97 -21.92
CA GLY A 189 3.62 -18.03 -22.31
C GLY A 189 3.05 -19.44 -22.24
N ILE A 190 3.87 -20.44 -22.53
CA ILE A 190 3.48 -21.86 -22.45
C ILE A 190 3.17 -22.28 -21.01
N ASN A 191 4.01 -21.92 -20.04
CA ASN A 191 3.75 -22.26 -18.64
C ASN A 191 2.51 -21.55 -18.10
N MET A 192 2.28 -20.31 -18.53
CA MET A 192 1.09 -19.54 -18.14
C MET A 192 -0.18 -20.18 -18.71
N ALA A 193 -0.14 -20.61 -19.98
CA ALA A 193 -1.26 -21.33 -20.60
C ALA A 193 -1.58 -22.62 -19.83
N THR A 194 -0.57 -23.43 -19.53
CA THR A 194 -0.74 -24.66 -18.74
C THR A 194 -1.44 -24.40 -17.39
N GLU A 195 -1.04 -23.34 -16.67
CA GLU A 195 -1.62 -23.06 -15.36
C GLU A 195 -3.04 -22.50 -15.46
N ILE A 196 -3.35 -21.69 -16.48
CA ILE A 196 -4.73 -21.27 -16.76
C ILE A 196 -5.59 -22.47 -17.14
N THR A 197 -5.12 -23.35 -18.03
CA THR A 197 -5.81 -24.58 -18.43
C THR A 197 -6.13 -25.44 -17.21
N LYS A 198 -5.16 -25.62 -16.29
CA LYS A 198 -5.37 -26.34 -15.03
C LYS A 198 -6.48 -25.71 -14.17
N VAL A 199 -6.46 -24.39 -13.96
CA VAL A 199 -7.53 -23.69 -13.21
C VAL A 199 -8.88 -23.91 -13.90
N LEU A 200 -8.96 -23.79 -15.23
CA LEU A 200 -10.21 -24.01 -15.97
C LEU A 200 -10.74 -25.46 -15.85
N HIS A 201 -9.87 -26.46 -15.81
CA HIS A 201 -10.28 -27.85 -15.52
C HIS A 201 -10.77 -28.04 -14.08
N GLU A 202 -10.06 -27.49 -13.09
CA GLU A 202 -10.45 -27.56 -11.69
C GLU A 202 -11.84 -26.96 -11.45
N PHE A 203 -12.13 -25.82 -12.08
CA PHE A 203 -13.42 -25.16 -12.01
C PHE A 203 -14.47 -25.73 -12.98
N LYS A 204 -14.12 -26.73 -13.79
CA LYS A 204 -15.00 -27.34 -14.82
C LYS A 204 -15.58 -26.30 -15.78
N LEU A 205 -14.75 -25.34 -16.18
CA LEU A 205 -15.13 -24.20 -17.02
C LEU A 205 -14.71 -24.35 -18.48
N VAL A 206 -13.85 -25.32 -18.82
CA VAL A 206 -13.33 -25.53 -20.18
C VAL A 206 -14.48 -25.45 -21.18
N GLY A 207 -15.51 -26.30 -21.06
CA GLY A 207 -16.73 -26.32 -21.91
C GLY A 207 -17.50 -25.00 -22.09
N LYS A 208 -17.30 -24.04 -21.18
CA LYS A 208 -17.97 -22.73 -21.18
C LYS A 208 -17.04 -21.56 -21.56
N ALA A 209 -15.73 -21.78 -21.57
CA ALA A 209 -14.73 -20.77 -21.81
C ALA A 209 -14.81 -20.27 -23.26
N MET A 210 -15.10 -18.98 -23.46
CA MET A 210 -15.25 -18.36 -24.80
C MET A 210 -14.07 -17.52 -25.22
N ALA A 211 -13.50 -16.77 -24.28
CA ALA A 211 -12.41 -15.87 -24.60
C ALA A 211 -11.56 -15.55 -23.38
N ILE A 212 -10.33 -15.13 -23.63
CA ILE A 212 -9.45 -14.54 -22.63
C ILE A 212 -8.86 -13.24 -23.14
N THR A 213 -8.81 -12.23 -22.28
CA THR A 213 -8.12 -10.97 -22.53
C THR A 213 -6.88 -10.89 -21.68
N THR A 214 -5.72 -10.61 -22.29
CA THR A 214 -4.45 -10.41 -21.60
C THR A 214 -3.84 -9.08 -21.97
N ASP A 215 -2.78 -8.65 -21.27
CA ASP A 215 -1.96 -7.56 -21.75
C ASP A 215 -1.19 -7.92 -23.04
N ASN A 216 -0.45 -6.94 -23.58
CA ASN A 216 0.31 -7.13 -24.82
C ASN A 216 1.78 -7.52 -24.57
N GLU A 217 2.13 -7.99 -23.38
CA GLU A 217 3.46 -8.53 -23.14
C GLU A 217 3.65 -9.81 -24.00
N SER A 218 4.85 -9.98 -24.55
CA SER A 218 5.17 -11.05 -25.50
C SER A 218 4.79 -12.46 -25.01
N ALA A 219 5.04 -12.77 -23.74
CA ALA A 219 4.69 -14.05 -23.12
C ALA A 219 3.18 -14.20 -22.93
N MET A 220 2.44 -13.12 -22.62
CA MET A 220 0.98 -13.16 -22.51
C MET A 220 0.30 -13.36 -23.86
N LEU A 221 0.86 -12.81 -24.94
CA LEU A 221 0.40 -13.10 -26.30
C LEU A 221 0.59 -14.58 -26.66
N VAL A 222 1.77 -15.14 -26.37
CA VAL A 222 2.04 -16.58 -26.57
C VAL A 222 1.10 -17.44 -25.70
N CYS A 223 0.82 -17.02 -24.48
CA CYS A 223 -0.14 -17.69 -23.60
C CYS A 223 -1.55 -17.73 -24.22
N GLY A 224 -2.05 -16.60 -24.70
CA GLY A 224 -3.37 -16.49 -25.32
C GLY A 224 -3.50 -17.34 -26.58
N GLN A 225 -2.47 -17.32 -27.45
CA GLN A 225 -2.41 -18.17 -28.64
C GLN A 225 -2.42 -19.65 -28.27
N LYS A 226 -1.62 -20.04 -27.28
CA LYS A 226 -1.53 -21.44 -26.85
C LYS A 226 -2.85 -21.96 -26.30
N LEU A 227 -3.57 -21.16 -25.51
CA LEU A 227 -4.91 -21.49 -25.00
C LEU A 227 -5.92 -21.66 -26.12
N ALA A 228 -5.90 -20.78 -27.13
CA ALA A 228 -6.76 -20.89 -28.30
C ALA A 228 -6.51 -22.20 -29.06
N GLU A 229 -5.24 -22.54 -29.34
CA GLU A 229 -4.86 -23.78 -30.00
C GLU A 229 -5.21 -25.05 -29.21
N GLU A 230 -5.16 -24.99 -27.88
CA GLU A 230 -5.51 -26.12 -27.01
C GLU A 230 -7.02 -26.35 -26.97
N PHE A 231 -7.81 -25.31 -26.75
CA PHE A 231 -9.25 -25.45 -26.65
C PHE A 231 -9.94 -25.66 -28.00
N GLU A 232 -9.39 -25.16 -29.11
CA GLU A 232 -9.86 -25.52 -30.44
C GLU A 232 -9.67 -27.01 -30.75
N ARG A 233 -8.61 -27.65 -30.22
CA ARG A 233 -8.39 -29.10 -30.35
C ARG A 233 -9.28 -29.94 -29.44
N GLU A 234 -9.61 -29.44 -28.25
CA GLU A 234 -10.47 -30.15 -27.30
C GLU A 234 -11.97 -29.99 -27.62
N MET A 235 -12.34 -29.02 -28.45
CA MET A 235 -13.73 -28.71 -28.76
C MET A 235 -14.00 -28.69 -30.26
N ASP A 236 -14.58 -29.78 -30.77
CA ASP A 236 -14.90 -29.99 -32.20
C ASP A 236 -15.80 -28.89 -32.84
N ASP A 237 -16.41 -27.99 -32.06
CA ASP A 237 -17.42 -27.03 -32.56
C ASP A 237 -17.34 -25.64 -31.89
N PHE A 238 -16.27 -25.33 -31.14
CA PHE A 238 -16.23 -24.13 -30.31
C PHE A 238 -14.90 -23.36 -30.42
N SER A 239 -14.98 -22.09 -30.84
CA SER A 239 -13.80 -21.22 -30.92
C SER A 239 -13.52 -20.50 -29.59
N PHE A 240 -12.30 -20.67 -29.09
CA PHE A 240 -11.78 -19.88 -27.98
C PHE A 240 -10.95 -18.71 -28.52
N ASN A 241 -11.30 -17.48 -28.14
CA ASN A 241 -10.68 -16.29 -28.69
C ASN A 241 -9.73 -15.61 -27.69
N HIS A 242 -8.56 -15.18 -28.18
CA HIS A 242 -7.66 -14.32 -27.43
C HIS A 242 -7.82 -12.87 -27.86
N TYR A 243 -8.06 -11.99 -26.88
CA TYR A 243 -8.12 -10.55 -27.08
C TYR A 243 -6.96 -9.85 -26.37
N ARG A 244 -6.49 -8.78 -27.00
CA ARG A 244 -5.48 -7.88 -26.46
C ARG A 244 -6.15 -6.79 -25.62
N CYS A 245 -5.56 -6.45 -24.49
CA CYS A 245 -6.07 -5.42 -23.60
C CYS A 245 -6.09 -4.05 -24.31
N SER A 246 -7.29 -3.51 -24.54
CA SER A 246 -7.47 -2.21 -25.20
C SER A 246 -6.84 -1.06 -24.42
N ALA A 247 -6.87 -1.11 -23.08
CA ALA A 247 -6.22 -0.12 -22.23
C ALA A 247 -4.69 -0.14 -22.41
N HIS A 248 -4.11 -1.32 -22.61
CA HIS A 248 -2.69 -1.46 -22.90
C HIS A 248 -2.35 -0.96 -24.31
N ILE A 249 -3.19 -1.26 -25.32
CA ILE A 249 -3.03 -0.70 -26.67
C ILE A 249 -3.04 0.83 -26.64
N LEU A 250 -3.99 1.43 -25.92
CA LEU A 250 -4.06 2.88 -25.74
C LEU A 250 -2.80 3.42 -25.05
N ASN A 251 -2.32 2.75 -24.00
CA ASN A 251 -1.08 3.12 -23.32
C ASN A 251 0.12 3.13 -24.27
N LEU A 252 0.25 2.13 -25.15
CA LEU A 252 1.30 2.08 -26.15
C LEU A 252 1.18 3.23 -27.16
N ALA A 253 -0.04 3.51 -27.66
CA ALA A 253 -0.27 4.59 -28.61
C ALA A 253 0.08 5.96 -28.00
N VAL A 254 -0.33 6.23 -26.75
CA VAL A 254 0.00 7.49 -26.07
C VAL A 254 1.49 7.61 -25.81
N LYS A 255 2.16 6.53 -25.35
CA LYS A 255 3.62 6.54 -25.17
C LYS A 255 4.37 6.87 -26.44
N GLN A 256 4.00 6.26 -27.55
CA GLN A 256 4.60 6.55 -28.85
C GLN A 256 4.46 8.03 -29.24
N GLY A 257 3.33 8.66 -28.90
CA GLY A 257 3.13 10.10 -29.09
C GLY A 257 3.94 10.96 -28.12
N MET A 258 4.12 10.51 -26.87
CA MET A 258 4.90 11.21 -25.85
C MET A 258 6.41 11.21 -26.14
N GLU A 259 6.93 10.28 -26.97
CA GLU A 259 8.34 10.28 -27.39
C GLU A 259 8.77 11.61 -28.04
N ILE A 260 7.83 12.35 -28.63
CA ILE A 260 8.07 13.67 -29.22
C ILE A 260 8.54 14.69 -28.18
N ILE A 261 8.09 14.55 -26.93
CA ILE A 261 8.35 15.47 -25.81
C ILE A 261 9.03 14.74 -24.62
N ASP A 262 9.72 13.63 -24.89
CA ASP A 262 10.31 12.78 -23.85
C ASP A 262 11.35 13.54 -23.02
N LYS A 263 12.09 14.45 -23.66
CA LYS A 263 13.08 15.30 -22.98
C LYS A 263 12.42 16.20 -21.93
N GLU A 264 11.33 16.88 -22.31
CA GLU A 264 10.58 17.77 -21.43
C GLU A 264 9.95 16.98 -20.28
N ILE A 265 9.38 15.80 -20.57
CA ILE A 265 8.84 14.90 -19.55
C ILE A 265 9.94 14.47 -18.57
N LEU A 266 11.14 14.14 -19.07
CA LEU A 266 12.27 13.74 -18.24
C LEU A 266 12.73 14.88 -17.32
N ASP A 267 12.74 16.12 -17.81
CA ASP A 267 13.11 17.29 -16.99
C ASP A 267 12.07 17.59 -15.92
N VAL A 268 10.78 17.49 -16.25
CA VAL A 268 9.69 17.54 -15.25
C VAL A 268 9.85 16.44 -14.20
N ARG A 269 10.18 15.22 -14.62
CA ARG A 269 10.40 14.08 -13.71
C ARG A 269 11.53 14.36 -12.71
N LYS A 270 12.65 14.92 -13.18
CA LYS A 270 13.78 15.34 -12.32
C LYS A 270 13.36 16.44 -11.35
N LEU A 271 12.62 17.44 -11.82
CA LEU A 271 12.10 18.55 -11.01
C LEU A 271 11.19 18.03 -9.89
N MET A 272 10.17 17.24 -10.25
CA MET A 272 9.21 16.67 -9.30
C MET A 272 9.90 15.76 -8.27
N ALA A 273 10.86 14.94 -8.70
CA ALA A 273 11.65 14.09 -7.82
C ALA A 273 12.48 14.91 -6.82
N LYS A 274 13.12 16.00 -7.28
CA LYS A 274 13.92 16.87 -6.42
C LYS A 274 13.08 17.51 -5.31
N ILE A 275 11.90 18.05 -5.66
CA ILE A 275 11.02 18.69 -4.70
C ILE A 275 10.43 17.64 -3.74
N LYS A 276 9.91 16.52 -4.26
CA LYS A 276 9.32 15.44 -3.47
C LYS A 276 10.25 14.90 -2.38
N ASN A 277 11.55 14.82 -2.67
CA ASN A 277 12.56 14.27 -1.77
C ASN A 277 13.14 15.30 -0.78
N SER A 278 12.73 16.56 -0.84
CA SER A 278 13.19 17.61 0.07
C SER A 278 12.03 18.19 0.87
N VAL A 279 12.04 17.96 2.19
CA VAL A 279 11.04 18.51 3.11
C VAL A 279 11.00 20.03 3.03
N LEU A 280 12.18 20.67 3.00
CA LEU A 280 12.31 22.13 2.89
C LEU A 280 11.68 22.67 1.60
N LEU A 281 11.91 22.02 0.45
CA LEU A 281 11.31 22.46 -0.82
C LEU A 281 9.80 22.21 -0.85
N CYS A 282 9.33 21.12 -0.24
CA CYS A 282 7.90 20.84 -0.12
C CYS A 282 7.17 21.87 0.76
N ASP A 283 7.79 22.29 1.87
CA ASP A 283 7.21 23.27 2.78
C ASP A 283 7.21 24.67 2.14
N ASP A 284 8.33 25.08 1.52
CA ASP A 284 8.41 26.33 0.77
C ASP A 284 7.38 26.37 -0.38
N LEU A 285 7.24 25.29 -1.15
CA LEU A 285 6.23 25.22 -2.22
C LEU A 285 4.81 25.35 -1.67
N ARG A 286 4.53 24.75 -0.50
CA ARG A 286 3.23 24.85 0.15
C ARG A 286 2.91 26.28 0.56
N GLU A 287 3.86 27.00 1.14
CA GLU A 287 3.71 28.42 1.49
C GLU A 287 3.46 29.28 0.24
N LEU A 288 4.21 29.03 -0.84
CA LEU A 288 4.02 29.73 -2.12
C LEU A 288 2.64 29.48 -2.73
N CYS A 289 2.15 28.22 -2.70
CA CYS A 289 0.79 27.91 -3.15
C CYS A 289 -0.26 28.67 -2.32
N ILE A 290 -0.11 28.74 -0.99
CA ILE A 290 -1.04 29.47 -0.12
C ILE A 290 -1.05 30.98 -0.45
N MET A 291 0.14 31.58 -0.67
CA MET A 291 0.26 33.00 -1.03
C MET A 291 -0.43 33.31 -2.38
N GLU A 292 -0.26 32.44 -3.37
CA GLU A 292 -0.88 32.56 -4.69
C GLU A 292 -2.34 32.08 -4.73
N LYS A 293 -2.91 31.67 -3.58
CA LYS A 293 -4.27 31.10 -3.46
C LYS A 293 -4.49 29.87 -4.36
N LEU A 294 -3.45 29.06 -4.53
CA LEU A 294 -3.48 27.79 -5.24
C LEU A 294 -3.63 26.61 -4.27
N GLU A 295 -4.26 25.54 -4.72
CA GLU A 295 -4.26 24.27 -3.98
C GLU A 295 -2.85 23.66 -4.01
N TYR A 296 -2.31 23.33 -2.83
CA TYR A 296 -1.04 22.62 -2.75
C TYR A 296 -1.24 21.15 -3.08
N LEU A 297 -0.64 20.72 -4.19
CA LEU A 297 -0.61 19.32 -4.60
C LEU A 297 0.77 18.76 -4.34
N ARG A 298 0.86 17.75 -3.48
CA ARG A 298 2.16 17.13 -3.19
C ARG A 298 2.80 16.61 -4.49
N PRO A 299 4.06 16.97 -4.80
CA PRO A 299 4.74 16.47 -5.98
C PRO A 299 4.84 14.95 -6.00
N GLU A 300 4.50 14.37 -7.14
CA GLU A 300 4.54 12.94 -7.42
C GLU A 300 5.34 12.68 -8.69
N ILE A 301 5.97 11.50 -8.73
CA ILE A 301 6.73 11.02 -9.89
C ILE A 301 5.81 10.06 -10.63
N ASP A 302 5.77 10.15 -11.94
CA ASP A 302 5.00 9.24 -12.77
C ASP A 302 5.57 7.81 -12.74
N VAL A 303 4.71 6.85 -13.07
CA VAL A 303 5.10 5.49 -13.39
C VAL A 303 5.26 5.44 -14.90
N GLU A 304 6.51 5.43 -15.38
CA GLU A 304 6.85 5.49 -16.81
C GLU A 304 6.12 4.46 -17.66
N THR A 305 5.76 3.31 -17.07
CA THR A 305 5.01 2.27 -17.79
C THR A 305 3.54 2.61 -18.03
N ARG A 306 2.98 3.66 -17.42
CA ARG A 306 1.55 4.04 -17.41
C ARG A 306 1.35 5.52 -17.77
N TRP A 307 0.86 5.78 -18.98
CA TRP A 307 0.66 7.12 -19.54
C TRP A 307 -0.18 8.06 -18.66
N ASN A 308 -1.21 7.53 -17.98
CA ASN A 308 -2.09 8.33 -17.14
C ASN A 308 -1.36 8.91 -15.92
N SER A 309 -0.32 8.23 -15.42
CA SER A 309 0.49 8.75 -14.33
C SER A 309 1.36 9.94 -14.76
N THR A 310 1.89 9.91 -15.98
CA THR A 310 2.60 11.05 -16.60
C THR A 310 1.65 12.22 -16.80
N TYR A 311 0.43 11.96 -17.29
CA TYR A 311 -0.62 12.97 -17.40
C TYR A 311 -0.92 13.65 -16.05
N TYR A 312 -1.14 12.88 -14.98
CA TYR A 312 -1.39 13.45 -13.65
C TYR A 312 -0.22 14.27 -13.11
N MET A 313 1.03 13.83 -13.34
CA MET A 313 2.22 14.59 -12.96
C MET A 313 2.26 15.95 -13.67
N LEU A 314 1.97 15.99 -14.97
CA LEU A 314 1.94 17.22 -15.77
C LEU A 314 0.79 18.14 -15.35
N CYS A 315 -0.40 17.60 -15.06
CA CYS A 315 -1.51 18.39 -14.54
C CYS A 315 -1.18 19.04 -13.20
N LYS A 316 -0.54 18.29 -12.27
CA LYS A 316 -0.09 18.85 -10.98
C LYS A 316 0.94 19.96 -11.18
N LEU A 317 1.91 19.75 -12.08
CA LEU A 317 2.90 20.78 -12.43
C LEU A 317 2.22 22.06 -12.94
N GLN A 318 1.28 21.92 -13.87
CA GLN A 318 0.56 23.05 -14.46
C GLN A 318 -0.26 23.82 -13.41
N GLN A 319 -0.97 23.11 -12.52
CA GLN A 319 -1.78 23.76 -11.47
C GLN A 319 -0.93 24.54 -10.46
N MET A 320 0.33 24.14 -10.26
CA MET A 320 1.27 24.82 -9.36
C MET A 320 2.31 25.66 -10.10
N GLU A 321 2.11 25.94 -11.40
CA GLU A 321 3.14 26.55 -12.26
C GLU A 321 3.66 27.88 -11.69
N THR A 322 2.77 28.77 -11.24
CA THR A 322 3.14 30.06 -10.66
C THR A 322 4.01 29.88 -9.41
N ALA A 323 3.59 29.03 -8.48
CA ALA A 323 4.33 28.75 -7.26
C ALA A 323 5.68 28.08 -7.54
N LEU A 324 5.76 27.19 -8.53
CA LEU A 324 7.00 26.54 -8.96
C LEU A 324 7.99 27.53 -9.57
N LYS A 325 7.52 28.49 -10.38
CA LYS A 325 8.35 29.59 -10.90
C LYS A 325 8.93 30.44 -9.77
N MET A 326 8.14 30.76 -8.74
CA MET A 326 8.63 31.48 -7.56
C MET A 326 9.64 30.66 -6.76
N LEU A 327 9.39 29.35 -6.61
CA LEU A 327 10.32 28.42 -5.95
C LEU A 327 11.66 28.37 -6.68
N ALA A 328 11.64 28.37 -8.02
CA ALA A 328 12.84 28.44 -8.86
C ALA A 328 13.61 29.78 -8.74
N ILE A 329 12.93 30.89 -8.40
CA ILE A 329 13.61 32.14 -8.07
C ILE A 329 14.35 32.01 -6.72
N LYS A 330 13.74 31.35 -5.73
CA LYS A 330 14.33 31.15 -4.40
C LYS A 330 15.47 30.11 -4.38
N HIS A 331 15.36 29.06 -5.20
CA HIS A 331 16.27 27.91 -5.18
C HIS A 331 16.91 27.64 -6.55
N GLU A 332 18.21 27.90 -6.68
CA GLU A 332 18.97 27.67 -7.92
C GLU A 332 18.88 26.22 -8.40
N GLY A 333 18.92 25.26 -7.46
CA GLY A 333 18.82 23.84 -7.79
C GLY A 333 17.46 23.42 -8.37
N VAL A 334 16.41 24.21 -8.18
CA VAL A 334 15.08 24.04 -8.80
C VAL A 334 15.06 24.75 -10.17
N ARG A 335 15.64 25.95 -10.25
CA ARG A 335 15.76 26.73 -11.49
C ARG A 335 16.37 25.95 -12.64
N ASN A 336 17.45 25.23 -12.38
CA ASN A 336 18.17 24.45 -13.40
C ASN A 336 17.37 23.27 -13.97
N LEU A 337 16.23 22.93 -13.35
CA LEU A 337 15.35 21.83 -13.75
C LEU A 337 13.98 22.31 -14.23
N MET A 338 13.74 23.62 -14.27
CA MET A 338 12.50 24.16 -14.82
C MET A 338 12.50 23.95 -16.34
N PRO A 339 11.40 23.44 -16.93
CA PRO A 339 11.25 23.38 -18.38
C PRO A 339 11.36 24.80 -18.95
N ASN A 340 12.20 24.99 -19.98
CA ASN A 340 12.33 26.28 -20.65
C ASN A 340 10.99 26.63 -21.33
N ALA A 341 10.51 27.86 -21.13
CA ALA A 341 9.30 28.36 -21.78
C ALA A 341 9.51 28.72 -23.28
N GLU A 342 10.73 28.56 -23.78
CA GLU A 342 11.14 28.85 -25.16
C GLU A 342 11.56 27.54 -25.85
N ALA A 343 10.58 26.80 -26.35
CA ALA A 343 10.77 25.73 -27.33
C ALA A 343 9.60 25.75 -28.32
#